data_AF-A0A6D2IQ38-F1
#
_entry.id   AF-A0A6D2IQ38-F1
#
_cell.length_a   1.000
_cell.length_b   1.000
_cell.length_c   1.000
_cell.angle_alpha   90.00
_cell.angle_beta   90.00
_cell.angle_gamma   90.00
#
_symmetry.space_group_name_H-M   'P 1'
#
loop_
_entity.id
_entity.type
_entity.pdbx_description
1 polymer ?
#
loop_
_entity_poly.entity_id
_entity_poly.type
_entity_poly.pdbx_seq_one_letter_code
_entity_poly.pdbx_strand_id
1 'polypeptide(L)'
;MQFQPSNEEEAAGQSSHSDERGAFEALLAEANEELYEGCTSFSKLSFMLKLYHIKSITKISDKGLSMIIDLLREAFQHAKLPASLHDLKKTIHKLGLDYERIHACPNDCMLFWGEDSEREVCKICNISRWKGKSTEQERTRKCRERKERRKDKLLRS
;
A
#
# COMPACT_ATOMS: atom_id res chain seq x y z
N MET A 1 7.05 2.29 -67.10
CA MET A 1 7.18 0.88 -66.68
C MET A 1 6.64 0.76 -65.26
N GLN A 2 5.45 0.18 -65.15
CA GLN A 2 4.95 -0.39 -63.90
C GLN A 2 5.69 -1.71 -63.67
N PHE A 3 6.05 -2.02 -62.42
CA PHE A 3 6.17 -3.39 -61.92
C PHE A 3 6.06 -3.36 -60.39
N GLN A 4 4.86 -3.63 -59.88
CA GLN A 4 4.64 -4.63 -58.82
C GLN A 4 4.12 -5.90 -59.55
N PRO A 5 3.94 -7.09 -58.93
CA PRO A 5 4.00 -7.43 -57.50
C PRO A 5 4.70 -8.77 -57.19
N SER A 6 4.87 -9.07 -55.89
CA SER A 6 4.45 -10.37 -55.34
C SER A 6 4.43 -10.31 -53.81
N ASN A 7 3.20 -10.36 -53.28
CA ASN A 7 2.88 -10.82 -51.92
C ASN A 7 3.45 -12.22 -51.74
N GLU A 8 4.18 -12.47 -50.66
CA GLU A 8 4.11 -13.71 -49.91
C GLU A 8 4.17 -13.38 -48.41
N GLU A 9 3.37 -14.12 -47.67
CA GLU A 9 2.94 -13.94 -46.29
C GLU A 9 4.06 -13.86 -45.26
N GLU A 10 3.85 -13.08 -44.20
CA GLU A 10 4.31 -13.38 -42.83
C GLU A 10 3.38 -12.61 -41.87
N ALA A 11 2.22 -13.21 -41.62
CA ALA A 11 1.31 -12.83 -40.55
C ALA A 11 1.67 -13.66 -39.31
N ALA A 12 2.36 -13.08 -38.33
CA ALA A 12 2.39 -13.61 -36.97
C ALA A 12 2.97 -12.59 -35.97
N GLY A 13 2.19 -12.23 -34.95
CA GLY A 13 2.75 -11.80 -33.67
C GLY A 13 2.47 -10.38 -33.18
N GLN A 14 1.29 -9.79 -33.42
CA GLN A 14 0.86 -8.56 -32.74
C GLN A 14 -0.61 -8.64 -32.33
N SER A 15 -0.93 -9.54 -31.40
CA SER A 15 -2.31 -9.71 -30.90
C SER A 15 -2.43 -9.77 -29.38
N SER A 16 -1.34 -10.01 -28.63
CA SER A 16 -1.41 -10.17 -27.17
C SER A 16 -1.23 -8.85 -26.40
N HIS A 17 -0.43 -7.92 -26.91
CA HIS A 17 -0.07 -6.71 -26.15
C HIS A 17 -1.12 -5.60 -26.17
N SER A 18 -2.00 -5.57 -27.18
CA SER A 18 -3.06 -4.56 -27.30
C SER A 18 -4.22 -4.82 -26.34
N ASP A 19 -4.52 -6.09 -26.06
CA ASP A 19 -5.64 -6.51 -25.21
C ASP A 19 -5.35 -6.22 -23.72
N GLU A 20 -4.13 -6.51 -23.25
CA GLU A 20 -3.71 -6.20 -21.89
C GLU A 20 -3.70 -4.70 -21.59
N ARG A 21 -3.30 -3.89 -22.58
CA ARG A 21 -3.26 -2.43 -22.44
C ARG A 21 -4.67 -1.84 -22.36
N GLY A 22 -5.59 -2.33 -23.18
CA GLY A 22 -7.00 -1.96 -23.12
C GLY A 22 -7.66 -2.36 -21.80
N ALA A 23 -7.35 -3.56 -21.28
CA ALA A 23 -7.86 -4.02 -19.99
C ALA A 23 -7.35 -3.17 -18.81
N PHE A 24 -6.09 -2.74 -18.84
CA PHE A 24 -5.53 -1.84 -17.83
C PHE A 24 -6.16 -0.44 -17.89
N GLU A 25 -6.33 0.13 -19.08
CA GLU A 25 -6.98 1.43 -19.26
C GLU A 25 -8.43 1.41 -18.79
N ALA A 26 -9.17 0.35 -19.08
CA ALA A 26 -10.53 0.16 -18.59
C ALA A 26 -10.58 0.10 -17.05
N LEU A 27 -9.65 -0.65 -16.44
CA LEU A 27 -9.54 -0.74 -14.98
C LEU A 27 -9.20 0.61 -14.34
N LEU A 28 -8.29 1.37 -14.97
CA LEU A 28 -7.92 2.70 -14.51
C LEU A 28 -9.09 3.69 -14.62
N ALA A 29 -9.87 3.60 -15.70
CA ALA A 29 -11.08 4.41 -15.87
C ALA A 29 -12.10 4.12 -14.77
N GLU A 30 -12.40 2.83 -14.50
CA GLU A 30 -13.30 2.42 -13.42
C GLU A 30 -12.81 2.88 -12.05
N ALA A 31 -11.50 2.80 -11.81
CA ALA A 31 -10.90 3.21 -10.55
C ALA A 31 -10.92 4.75 -10.37
N ASN A 32 -10.91 5.52 -11.46
CA ASN A 32 -10.95 6.99 -11.41
C ASN A 32 -12.36 7.58 -11.37
N GLU A 33 -13.41 6.75 -11.44
CA GLU A 33 -14.78 7.21 -11.24
C GLU A 33 -14.95 7.91 -9.89
N GLU A 34 -15.89 8.85 -9.85
CA GLU A 34 -16.30 9.52 -8.62
C GLU A 34 -16.75 8.49 -7.57
N LEU A 35 -16.40 8.74 -6.31
CA LEU A 35 -16.75 7.84 -5.21
C LEU A 35 -18.27 7.68 -5.05
N TYR A 36 -19.02 8.73 -5.31
CA TYR A 36 -20.48 8.76 -5.41
C TYR A 36 -20.86 9.93 -6.33
N GLU A 37 -22.10 9.96 -6.80
CA GLU A 37 -22.57 11.01 -7.72
C GLU A 37 -22.38 12.42 -7.12
N GLY A 38 -21.62 13.27 -7.81
CA GLY A 38 -21.34 14.64 -7.36
C GLY A 38 -20.16 14.75 -6.39
N CYS A 39 -19.39 13.66 -6.19
CA CYS A 39 -18.18 13.71 -5.37
C CYS A 39 -16.99 14.31 -6.14
N THR A 40 -16.74 15.59 -5.94
CA THR A 40 -15.62 16.30 -6.58
C THR A 40 -14.27 16.13 -5.88
N SER A 41 -14.27 15.61 -4.65
CA SER A 41 -13.07 15.54 -3.79
C SER A 41 -12.35 14.19 -3.83
N PHE A 42 -13.06 13.11 -4.15
CA PHE A 42 -12.50 11.76 -4.16
C PHE A 42 -13.01 10.93 -5.35
N SER A 43 -12.07 10.35 -6.09
CA SER A 43 -12.33 9.16 -6.90
C SER A 43 -12.33 7.90 -6.03
N LYS A 44 -12.87 6.80 -6.57
CA LYS A 44 -12.80 5.46 -5.97
C LYS A 44 -11.36 5.10 -5.60
N LEU A 45 -10.41 5.30 -6.52
CA LEU A 45 -8.99 5.03 -6.30
C LEU A 45 -8.38 5.91 -5.21
N SER A 46 -8.62 7.22 -5.27
CA SER A 46 -8.11 8.18 -4.28
C SER A 46 -8.56 7.81 -2.86
N PHE A 47 -9.84 7.42 -2.72
CA PHE A 47 -10.39 6.97 -1.46
C PHE A 47 -9.71 5.67 -0.97
N MET A 48 -9.60 4.65 -1.83
CA MET A 48 -8.95 3.38 -1.49
C MET A 48 -7.48 3.57 -1.07
N LEU A 49 -6.73 4.40 -1.80
CA LEU A 49 -5.33 4.69 -1.51
C LEU A 49 -5.18 5.39 -0.17
N LYS A 50 -5.99 6.41 0.11
CA LYS A 50 -5.96 7.12 1.41
C LYS A 50 -6.31 6.18 2.56
N LEU A 51 -7.32 5.32 2.38
CA LEU A 51 -7.70 4.32 3.37
C LEU A 51 -6.56 3.33 3.66
N TYR A 52 -5.88 2.85 2.61
CA TYR A 52 -4.74 1.94 2.75
C TYR A 52 -3.48 2.62 3.31
N HIS A 53 -3.28 3.90 2.99
CA HIS A 53 -2.21 4.72 3.54
C HIS A 53 -2.40 4.92 5.05
N ILE A 54 -3.62 5.26 5.49
CA ILE A 54 -3.98 5.35 6.91
C ILE A 54 -3.66 4.03 7.61
N LYS A 55 -4.07 2.90 7.05
CA LYS A 55 -3.75 1.57 7.59
C LYS A 55 -2.25 1.38 7.78
N SER A 56 -1.46 1.71 6.76
CA SER A 56 -0.01 1.54 6.76
C SER A 56 0.68 2.37 7.85
N ILE A 57 0.22 3.61 8.08
CA ILE A 57 0.77 4.50 9.12
C ILE A 57 0.30 4.12 10.53
N THR A 58 -1.00 3.85 10.69
CA THR A 58 -1.64 3.64 12.01
C THR A 58 -1.51 2.21 12.53
N LYS A 59 -0.97 1.29 11.72
CA LYS A 59 -0.85 -0.15 12.02
C LYS A 59 -2.19 -0.82 12.35
N ILE A 60 -3.27 -0.37 11.73
CA ILE A 60 -4.57 -1.04 11.81
C ILE A 60 -4.43 -2.46 11.22
N SER A 61 -4.92 -3.46 11.96
CA SER A 61 -4.94 -4.85 11.51
C SER A 61 -5.86 -5.01 10.29
N ASP A 62 -5.68 -6.08 9.51
CA ASP A 62 -6.59 -6.37 8.38
C ASP A 62 -8.05 -6.49 8.85
N LYS A 63 -8.28 -7.14 9.99
CA LYS A 63 -9.60 -7.22 10.62
C LYS A 63 -10.16 -5.84 10.97
N GLY A 64 -9.34 -4.98 11.58
CA GLY A 64 -9.73 -3.61 11.93
C GLY A 64 -10.18 -2.81 10.71
N LEU A 65 -9.42 -2.91 9.62
CA LEU A 65 -9.76 -2.20 8.39
C LEU A 65 -11.01 -2.76 7.72
N SER A 66 -11.22 -4.08 7.76
CA SER A 66 -12.46 -4.70 7.25
C SER A 66 -13.68 -4.13 7.96
N MET A 67 -13.67 -4.07 9.30
CA MET A 67 -14.79 -3.50 10.07
C MET A 67 -15.05 -2.02 9.73
N ILE A 68 -13.99 -1.25 9.44
CA ILE A 68 -14.14 0.15 8.99
C ILE A 68 -14.81 0.21 7.60
N ILE A 69 -14.41 -0.66 6.66
CA ILE A 69 -15.02 -0.72 5.33
C ILE A 69 -16.50 -1.10 5.44
N ASP A 70 -16.82 -2.09 6.27
CA ASP A 70 -18.20 -2.55 6.47
C ASP A 70 -19.08 -1.41 7.04
N LEU A 71 -18.59 -0.70 8.06
CA LEU A 71 -19.27 0.47 8.63
C LEU A 71 -19.49 1.59 7.60
N LEU A 72 -18.49 1.87 6.76
CA LEU A 72 -18.60 2.88 5.71
C LEU A 72 -19.64 2.48 4.66
N ARG A 73 -19.75 1.20 4.32
CA ARG A 73 -20.77 0.72 3.37
C ARG A 73 -22.18 0.84 3.95
N GLU A 74 -22.36 0.56 5.24
CA GLU A 74 -23.64 0.72 5.92
C GLU A 74 -24.06 2.20 5.98
N ALA A 75 -23.11 3.09 6.26
CA ALA A 75 -23.36 4.54 6.34
C ALA A 75 -23.57 5.19 4.96
N PHE A 76 -22.84 4.73 3.93
CA PHE A 76 -22.81 5.34 2.59
C PHE A 76 -23.22 4.33 1.51
N GLN A 77 -24.48 3.91 1.52
CA GLN A 77 -25.02 2.91 0.57
C GLN A 77 -25.00 3.36 -0.89
N HIS A 78 -24.94 4.68 -1.13
CA HIS A 78 -24.88 5.29 -2.46
C HIS A 78 -23.44 5.43 -2.99
N ALA A 79 -22.42 5.15 -2.17
CA ALA A 79 -21.03 5.27 -2.55
C ALA A 79 -20.49 3.96 -3.14
N LYS A 80 -19.67 4.09 -4.19
CA LYS A 80 -18.94 3.03 -4.88
C LYS A 80 -17.73 2.54 -4.06
N LEU A 81 -17.98 2.17 -2.80
CA LEU A 81 -16.97 1.68 -1.88
C LEU A 81 -16.54 0.25 -2.24
N PRO A 82 -15.30 -0.14 -1.92
CA PRO A 82 -14.85 -1.53 -2.08
C PRO A 82 -15.71 -2.46 -1.23
N ALA A 83 -16.14 -3.58 -1.79
CA ALA A 83 -16.99 -4.56 -1.09
C ALA A 83 -16.26 -5.23 0.08
N SER A 84 -14.94 -5.38 -0.03
CA SER A 84 -14.09 -5.96 1.01
C SER A 84 -12.68 -5.37 1.00
N LEU A 85 -11.93 -5.62 2.07
CA LEU A 85 -10.50 -5.31 2.11
C LEU A 85 -9.72 -6.07 1.02
N HIS A 86 -10.15 -7.28 0.68
CA HIS A 86 -9.52 -8.05 -0.39
C HIS A 86 -9.67 -7.35 -1.74
N ASP A 87 -10.87 -6.86 -2.07
CA ASP A 87 -11.13 -6.16 -3.33
C ASP A 87 -10.36 -4.84 -3.43
N LEU A 88 -10.25 -4.12 -2.31
CA LEU A 88 -9.40 -2.93 -2.22
C LEU A 88 -7.94 -3.28 -2.54
N LYS A 89 -7.37 -4.30 -1.88
CA LYS A 89 -5.99 -4.72 -2.11
C LYS A 89 -5.79 -5.22 -3.55
N LYS A 90 -6.75 -5.98 -4.08
CA LYS A 90 -6.72 -6.51 -5.44
C LYS A 90 -6.71 -5.40 -6.48
N THR A 91 -7.50 -4.34 -6.27
CA THR A 91 -7.53 -3.19 -7.19
C THR A 91 -6.22 -2.41 -7.16
N ILE A 92 -5.68 -2.15 -5.97
CA ILE A 92 -4.38 -1.53 -5.78
C ILE A 92 -3.28 -2.36 -6.48
N HIS A 93 -3.31 -3.69 -6.33
CA HIS A 93 -2.34 -4.59 -6.92
C HIS A 93 -2.42 -4.65 -8.45
N LYS A 94 -3.63 -4.74 -9.01
CA LYS A 94 -3.84 -4.69 -10.46
C LYS A 94 -3.37 -3.38 -11.09
N LEU A 95 -3.37 -2.29 -10.31
CA LEU A 95 -2.86 -0.99 -10.73
C LEU A 95 -1.34 -0.83 -10.51
N GLY A 96 -0.66 -1.84 -9.95
CA GLY A 96 0.77 -1.78 -9.61
C GLY A 96 1.08 -0.80 -8.49
N LEU A 97 0.10 -0.45 -7.65
CA LEU A 97 0.23 0.51 -6.54
C LEU A 97 0.57 -0.20 -5.21
N ASP A 98 1.32 -1.29 -5.31
CA ASP A 98 1.67 -2.14 -4.19
C ASP A 98 2.54 -1.40 -3.18
N TYR A 99 2.27 -1.64 -1.91
CA TYR A 99 3.08 -1.11 -0.82
C TYR A 99 4.08 -2.14 -0.38
N GLU A 100 5.35 -1.90 -0.70
CA GLU A 100 6.44 -2.70 -0.16
C GLU A 100 6.83 -2.17 1.23
N ARG A 101 6.79 -3.07 2.22
CA ARG A 101 7.23 -2.74 3.58
C ARG A 101 8.73 -2.94 3.70
N ILE A 102 9.47 -1.84 3.59
CA ILE A 102 10.91 -1.85 3.83
C ILE A 102 11.18 -1.95 5.33
N HIS A 103 12.06 -2.87 5.72
CA HIS A 103 12.50 -2.99 7.11
C HIS A 103 13.43 -1.81 7.46
N ALA A 104 13.20 -1.20 8.62
CA ALA A 104 14.10 -0.19 9.17
C ALA A 104 14.97 -0.80 10.28
N CYS A 105 16.18 -0.30 10.43
CA CYS A 105 17.02 -0.56 11.59
C CYS A 105 16.24 -0.23 12.89
N PRO A 106 16.37 -1.01 13.97
CA PRO A 106 15.71 -0.70 15.24
C PRO A 106 16.05 0.67 15.85
N ASN A 107 17.18 1.25 15.46
CA ASN A 107 17.65 2.59 15.85
C ASN A 107 17.46 3.64 14.72
N ASP A 108 16.67 3.32 13.69
CA ASP A 108 16.37 4.17 12.53
C ASP A 108 17.61 4.69 11.78
N CYS A 109 18.74 3.99 11.86
CA CYS A 109 19.98 4.42 11.20
C CYS A 109 19.95 4.23 9.68
N MET A 110 19.26 3.19 9.20
CA MET A 110 19.15 2.86 7.78
C MET A 110 17.88 2.04 7.50
N LEU A 111 17.50 1.99 6.22
CA LEU A 111 16.52 1.08 5.67
C LEU A 111 17.23 -0.11 5.00
N PHE A 112 16.70 -1.32 5.17
CA PHE A 112 17.18 -2.53 4.48
C PHE A 112 16.54 -2.61 3.09
N TRP A 113 17.09 -1.85 2.13
CA TRP A 113 16.61 -1.74 0.74
C TRP A 113 17.80 -1.64 -0.24
N GLY A 114 17.56 -1.93 -1.52
CA GLY A 114 18.56 -1.94 -2.59
C GLY A 114 19.60 -3.03 -2.34
N GLU A 115 20.87 -2.65 -2.39
CA GLU A 115 22.01 -3.53 -2.08
C GLU A 115 21.99 -4.07 -0.63
N ASP A 116 21.18 -3.45 0.24
CA ASP A 116 21.09 -3.80 1.66
C ASP A 116 19.83 -4.61 2.01
N SER A 117 19.06 -5.04 1.00
CA SER A 117 17.83 -5.80 1.18
C SER A 117 18.04 -7.14 1.89
N GLU A 118 19.15 -7.84 1.62
CA GLU A 118 19.49 -9.15 2.19
C GLU A 118 20.29 -9.07 3.49
N ARG A 119 20.63 -7.86 3.96
CA ARG A 119 21.42 -7.71 5.18
C ARG A 119 20.61 -8.05 6.40
N GLU A 120 21.25 -8.76 7.33
CA GLU A 120 20.69 -9.06 8.64
C GLU A 120 21.17 -8.11 9.73
N VAL A 121 22.17 -7.27 9.44
CA VAL A 121 22.81 -6.37 10.42
C VAL A 121 22.93 -4.97 9.82
N CYS A 122 22.64 -3.96 10.64
CA CYS A 122 22.78 -2.55 10.28
C CYS A 122 24.25 -2.17 10.10
N LYS A 123 24.60 -1.55 8.96
CA LYS A 123 25.96 -1.08 8.65
C LYS A 123 26.49 -0.02 9.62
N ILE A 124 25.59 0.74 10.25
CA ILE A 124 25.95 1.93 11.04
C ILE A 124 26.10 1.57 12.51
N CYS A 125 25.16 0.80 13.07
CA CYS A 125 25.13 0.50 14.51
C CYS A 125 25.39 -0.97 14.85
N ASN A 126 25.62 -1.83 13.84
CA ASN A 126 25.85 -3.27 14.00
C ASN A 126 24.74 -4.02 14.76
N ILE A 127 23.53 -3.45 14.83
CA ILE A 127 22.37 -4.09 15.44
C ILE A 127 21.69 -4.99 14.40
N SER A 128 21.22 -6.15 14.87
CA SER A 128 20.41 -7.06 14.04
C SER A 128 19.15 -6.37 13.51
N ARG A 129 18.84 -6.63 12.25
CA ARG A 129 17.56 -6.33 11.58
C ARG A 129 16.39 -6.91 12.34
N TRP A 130 16.57 -8.11 12.88
CA TRP A 130 15.54 -8.86 13.56
C TRP A 130 15.48 -8.46 15.04
N LYS A 131 14.27 -8.28 15.55
CA LYS A 131 14.05 -7.93 16.95
C LYS A 131 14.20 -9.21 17.80
N GLY A 132 15.32 -9.36 18.50
CA GLY A 132 15.50 -10.44 19.47
C GLY A 132 14.53 -10.28 20.65
N LYS A 133 14.03 -11.38 21.21
CA LYS A 133 13.04 -11.40 22.32
C LYS A 133 13.44 -10.52 23.52
N SER A 134 14.73 -10.29 23.75
CA SER A 134 15.27 -9.39 24.78
C SER A 134 14.96 -7.90 24.53
N THR A 135 14.92 -7.45 23.28
CA THR A 135 14.66 -6.03 22.93
C THR A 135 13.19 -5.62 23.05
N GLU A 136 12.24 -6.57 23.11
CA GLU A 136 10.84 -6.29 23.44
C GLU A 136 10.69 -5.84 24.90
N GLN A 137 11.43 -6.48 25.81
CA GLN A 137 11.48 -6.11 27.24
C GLN A 137 12.16 -4.75 27.43
N GLU A 138 13.24 -4.47 26.70
CA GLU A 138 13.92 -3.16 26.71
C GLU A 138 13.00 -2.03 26.20
N ARG A 139 12.24 -2.28 25.12
CA ARG A 139 11.30 -1.29 24.56
C ARG A 139 10.06 -1.09 25.42
N THR A 140 9.51 -2.15 26.02
CA THR A 140 8.42 -2.02 27.01
C THR A 140 8.88 -1.26 28.24
N ARG A 141 10.11 -1.50 28.72
CA ARG A 141 10.74 -0.75 29.81
C ARG A 141 10.95 0.72 29.45
N LYS A 142 11.57 1.03 28.31
CA LYS A 142 11.74 2.42 27.80
C LYS A 142 10.42 3.13 27.52
N CYS A 143 9.39 2.42 27.02
CA CYS A 143 8.06 3.00 26.78
C CYS A 143 7.32 3.29 28.10
N ARG A 144 7.46 2.40 29.10
CA ARG A 144 6.95 2.63 30.46
C ARG A 144 7.65 3.81 31.13
N GLU A 145 8.97 3.89 31.05
CA GLU A 145 9.76 5.02 31.56
C GLU A 145 9.41 6.35 30.88
N ARG A 146 9.19 6.37 29.56
CA ARG A 146 8.74 7.58 28.85
C ARG A 146 7.32 8.01 29.26
N LYS A 147 6.43 7.08 29.58
CA LYS A 147 5.08 7.38 30.10
C LYS A 147 5.14 7.89 31.55
N GLU A 148 5.97 7.29 32.40
CA GLU A 148 6.22 7.75 33.77
C GLU A 148 6.77 9.18 33.78
N ARG A 149 7.83 9.44 33.00
CA ARG A 149 8.41 10.79 32.86
C ARG A 149 7.45 11.83 32.29
N ARG A 150 6.44 11.42 31.50
CA ARG A 150 5.38 12.33 31.01
C ARG A 150 4.34 12.63 32.10
N LYS A 151 4.03 11.65 32.97
CA LYS A 151 3.18 11.87 34.14
C LYS A 151 3.86 12.78 35.17
N ASP A 152 5.15 12.58 35.44
CA ASP A 152 5.94 13.44 36.35
C ASP A 152 6.01 14.90 35.87
N LYS A 153 5.97 15.13 34.55
CA LYS A 153 5.94 16.47 33.95
C LYS A 153 4.56 17.13 33.96
N LEU A 154 3.49 16.35 34.12
CA LEU A 154 2.11 16.83 34.26
C LEU A 154 1.71 17.07 35.72
N LEU A 155 2.48 16.54 36.69
CA LEU A 155 2.25 16.67 38.13
C LEU A 155 3.16 17.75 38.74
N ARG A 156 2.98 19.00 38.31
CA ARG A 156 3.52 20.17 39.03
C ARG A 156 2.44 21.25 39.07
N SER A 157 1.65 21.22 40.14
CA SER A 157 0.79 22.31 40.62
C SER A 157 1.35 22.80 41.94
#